data_AF-A0A5R9DSI1-F1
#
_entry.id   AF-A0A5R9DSI1-F1
#
_cell.length_a   1.000
_cell.length_b   1.000
_cell.length_c   1.000
_cell.angle_alpha   90.00
_cell.angle_beta   90.00
_cell.angle_gamma   90.00
#
_symmetry.space_group_name_H-M   'P 1'
#
loop_
_entity.id
_entity.type
_entity.pdbx_description
1 polymer ?
#
loop_
_entity_poly.entity_id
_entity_poly.type
_entity_poly.pdbx_seq_one_letter_code
_entity_poly.pdbx_strand_id
1 'polypeptide(L)'
;MNFQDYEIYIVEIQNLFLHECFKINNTFIMSTMDDYLGKINIYSDTINKWEREMLDELTMKFYSQHKKIYNRFEIYASSYAIFFTNKDHLRFNQKEATSINYKNYLIKLISDQVNKEIDYFRMKDIDYRSLSHLPGLPGIPIYSIQGETPIMEAFVYNHEDDNWYHLMGDIATQYSVGIGSQYEKEDLNNKTSDIEYQVITSNRSDEMYLSLRSAIRRINESFYFNNYSSIFIYLMTTIEALAYKEYRGFKEVRIIIQHIIAKDRQDYDKLADYFKELSKVYRTEVVHNGKDLNDFFNDEEEIQSFLTKLLDIIKEYIIKVYEMNIKSFDDLYIAKNKRNKELHG
;
A
#
# COMPACT_ATOMS: atom_id res chain seq x y z
N MET A 1 7.61 26.11 -2.54
CA MET A 1 7.12 25.31 -3.67
C MET A 1 6.19 26.23 -4.45
N ASN A 2 6.44 26.53 -5.72
CA ASN A 2 5.52 27.36 -6.49
C ASN A 2 4.45 26.46 -7.08
N PHE A 3 3.22 26.62 -6.61
CA PHE A 3 2.08 25.76 -6.92
C PHE A 3 1.77 25.67 -8.42
N GLN A 4 2.07 26.74 -9.17
CA GLN A 4 1.89 26.80 -10.61
C GLN A 4 2.80 25.83 -11.38
N ASP A 5 3.83 25.28 -10.76
CA ASP A 5 4.78 24.35 -11.39
C ASP A 5 4.34 22.87 -11.26
N TYR A 6 3.25 22.60 -10.54
CA TYR A 6 2.77 21.25 -10.27
C TYR A 6 1.45 20.96 -10.99
N GLU A 7 1.29 19.73 -11.43
CA GLU A 7 -0.05 19.17 -11.67
C GLU A 7 -0.60 18.61 -10.36
N ILE A 8 -1.90 18.77 -10.18
CA ILE A 8 -2.59 18.39 -8.94
C ILE A 8 -3.74 17.49 -9.29
N TYR A 9 -3.80 16.36 -8.59
CA TYR A 9 -4.81 15.34 -8.80
C TYR A 9 -5.48 14.99 -7.48
N ILE A 10 -6.76 14.64 -7.55
CA ILE A 10 -7.52 14.09 -6.42
C ILE A 10 -8.04 12.71 -6.79
N VAL A 11 -7.85 11.75 -5.89
CA VAL A 11 -8.51 10.43 -5.95
C VAL A 11 -9.11 10.12 -4.59
N GLU A 12 -10.26 9.46 -4.59
CA GLU A 12 -10.88 8.98 -3.36
C GLU A 12 -10.18 7.72 -2.86
N ILE A 13 -10.09 7.57 -1.54
CA ILE A 13 -9.69 6.38 -0.82
C ILE A 13 -10.82 5.99 0.12
N GLN A 14 -11.56 4.96 -0.28
CA GLN A 14 -12.63 4.38 0.53
C GLN A 14 -12.05 3.66 1.75
N ASN A 15 -12.86 3.41 2.79
CA ASN A 15 -12.47 2.60 3.95
C ASN A 15 -11.17 3.06 4.65
N LEU A 16 -10.85 4.34 4.54
CA LEU A 16 -9.74 4.97 5.22
C LEU A 16 -10.25 6.28 5.80
N PHE A 17 -10.18 6.39 7.12
CA PHE A 17 -10.60 7.57 7.84
C PHE A 17 -9.44 8.12 8.65
N LEU A 18 -9.14 9.41 8.47
CA LEU A 18 -8.12 10.13 9.23
C LEU A 18 -8.79 11.25 10.03
N HIS A 19 -8.43 11.44 11.30
CA HIS A 19 -8.90 12.61 12.06
C HIS A 19 -8.17 13.90 11.70
N GLU A 20 -7.01 13.79 11.04
CA GLU A 20 -6.19 14.92 10.64
C GLU A 20 -5.60 14.69 9.25
N CYS A 21 -5.40 15.77 8.50
CA CYS A 21 -4.66 15.69 7.25
C CYS A 21 -3.24 15.14 7.45
N PHE A 22 -2.88 14.19 6.58
CA PHE A 22 -1.66 13.41 6.67
C PHE A 22 -0.84 13.50 5.40
N LYS A 23 0.44 13.83 5.52
CA LYS A 23 1.35 13.90 4.37
C LYS A 23 2.26 12.68 4.29
N ILE A 24 2.31 12.06 3.11
CA ILE A 24 3.28 11.02 2.74
C ILE A 24 3.90 11.44 1.41
N ASN A 25 5.22 11.67 1.38
CA ASN A 25 5.93 12.16 0.19
C ASN A 25 5.25 13.41 -0.41
N ASN A 26 4.70 13.31 -1.62
CA ASN A 26 4.04 14.40 -2.35
C ASN A 26 2.51 14.28 -2.33
N THR A 27 1.96 13.47 -1.43
CA THR A 27 0.52 13.27 -1.29
C THR A 27 0.04 13.67 0.07
N PHE A 28 -1.08 14.38 0.06
CA PHE A 28 -1.84 14.74 1.26
C PHE A 28 -3.09 13.89 1.29
N ILE A 29 -3.32 13.20 2.39
CA ILE A 29 -4.51 12.41 2.62
C ILE A 29 -5.40 13.19 3.59
N MET A 30 -6.61 13.49 3.18
CA MET A 30 -7.57 14.35 3.88
C MET A 30 -8.86 13.60 4.12
N SER A 31 -9.44 13.74 5.31
CA SER A 31 -10.75 13.18 5.61
C SER A 31 -11.87 14.11 5.16
N THR A 32 -13.00 13.51 4.78
CA THR A 32 -14.23 14.23 4.42
C THR A 32 -14.84 15.01 5.58
N MET A 33 -14.53 14.64 6.83
CA MET A 33 -15.07 15.30 8.03
C MET A 33 -14.35 16.60 8.40
N ASP A 34 -13.06 16.74 8.05
CA ASP A 34 -12.27 17.95 8.33
C ASP A 34 -12.87 19.20 7.66
N ASP A 35 -13.53 19.00 6.51
CA ASP A 35 -14.17 20.06 5.75
C ASP A 35 -15.60 20.39 6.24
N TYR A 36 -16.31 19.43 6.86
CA TYR A 36 -17.68 19.62 7.37
C TYR A 36 -17.75 20.44 8.67
N LEU A 37 -16.76 20.31 9.55
CA LEU A 37 -16.80 20.91 10.89
C LEU A 37 -16.40 22.39 10.93
N GLY A 38 -15.96 22.98 9.82
CA GLY A 38 -15.63 24.41 9.69
C GLY A 38 -14.53 24.89 10.67
N LYS A 39 -13.86 23.95 11.32
CA LYS A 39 -12.81 24.04 12.33
C LYS A 39 -12.20 22.64 12.27
N ILE A 40 -10.91 22.45 12.12
CA ILE A 40 -9.96 22.74 13.18
C ILE A 40 -8.63 23.23 12.55
N ASN A 41 -8.01 24.25 13.17
CA ASN A 41 -6.60 24.62 12.99
C ASN A 41 -5.71 23.46 13.45
N ILE A 42 -5.63 22.39 12.66
CA ILE A 42 -4.76 21.27 12.93
C ILE A 42 -3.55 21.42 12.04
N TYR A 43 -2.55 22.13 12.57
CA TYR A 43 -1.19 21.90 12.14
C TYR A 43 -0.78 20.54 12.71
N SER A 44 -0.54 19.58 11.83
CA SER A 44 0.16 18.36 12.21
C SER A 44 1.66 18.59 11.99
N ASP A 45 2.52 17.81 12.64
CA ASP A 45 3.98 17.88 12.44
C ASP A 45 4.39 17.66 10.98
N THR A 46 3.46 17.18 10.14
CA THR A 46 3.67 16.87 8.73
C THR A 46 3.26 17.94 7.74
N ILE A 47 2.45 18.92 8.13
CA ILE A 47 1.87 19.90 7.21
C ILE A 47 2.12 21.29 7.77
N ASN A 48 2.90 22.08 7.04
CA ASN A 48 3.16 23.45 7.44
C ASN A 48 1.96 24.37 7.13
N LYS A 49 1.96 25.56 7.71
CA LYS A 49 0.85 26.52 7.56
C LYS A 49 0.52 26.86 6.11
N TRP A 50 1.55 27.05 5.27
CA TRP A 50 1.36 27.38 3.86
C TRP A 50 0.74 26.22 3.08
N GLU A 51 1.19 24.99 3.33
CA GLU A 51 0.59 23.79 2.73
C GLU A 51 -0.88 23.65 3.12
N ARG A 52 -1.22 23.93 4.39
CA ARG A 52 -2.60 23.88 4.84
C ARG A 52 -3.48 24.92 4.15
N GLU A 53 -3.05 26.18 4.11
CA GLU A 53 -3.79 27.26 3.45
C GLU A 53 -4.04 26.96 1.96
N MET A 54 -3.04 26.38 1.27
CA MET A 54 -3.15 25.93 -0.11
C MET A 54 -4.17 24.79 -0.27
N LEU A 55 -4.14 23.79 0.61
CA LEU A 55 -5.08 22.67 0.57
C LEU A 55 -6.51 23.16 0.79
N ASP A 56 -6.73 24.03 1.78
CA ASP A 56 -8.05 24.61 2.06
C ASP A 56 -8.61 25.38 0.84
N GLU A 57 -7.77 26.17 0.14
CA GLU A 57 -8.18 26.85 -1.10
C GLU A 57 -8.59 25.86 -2.20
N LEU A 58 -7.78 24.82 -2.41
CA LEU A 58 -8.03 23.80 -3.41
C LEU A 58 -9.31 22.99 -3.13
N THR A 59 -9.49 22.55 -1.88
CA THR A 59 -10.64 21.71 -1.49
C THR A 59 -11.93 22.52 -1.51
N MET A 60 -11.94 23.74 -0.96
CA MET A 60 -13.11 24.63 -1.04
C MET A 60 -13.56 24.83 -2.48
N LYS A 61 -12.60 25.01 -3.39
CA LYS A 61 -12.89 25.17 -4.81
C LYS A 61 -13.41 23.89 -5.44
N PHE A 62 -12.77 22.75 -5.17
CA PHE A 62 -13.25 21.44 -5.60
C PHE A 62 -14.71 21.22 -5.18
N TYR A 63 -15.07 21.54 -3.93
CA TYR A 63 -16.43 21.40 -3.42
C TYR A 63 -17.43 22.32 -4.10
N SER A 64 -17.05 23.57 -4.37
CA SER A 64 -17.92 24.50 -5.08
C SER A 64 -18.30 23.99 -6.47
N GLN A 65 -17.38 23.30 -7.15
CA GLN A 65 -17.55 22.77 -8.51
C GLN A 65 -18.19 21.38 -8.54
N HIS A 66 -17.95 20.56 -7.52
CA HIS A 66 -18.35 19.15 -7.46
C HIS A 66 -19.26 18.81 -6.26
N LYS A 67 -20.09 19.75 -5.79
CA LYS A 67 -20.97 19.58 -4.61
C LYS A 67 -21.76 18.26 -4.56
N LYS A 68 -22.27 17.78 -5.72
CA LYS A 68 -22.99 16.50 -5.80
C LYS A 68 -22.12 15.27 -5.56
N ILE A 69 -20.83 15.37 -5.84
CA ILE A 69 -19.83 14.32 -5.61
C ILE A 69 -19.34 14.45 -4.16
N TYR A 70 -19.14 15.68 -3.67
CA TYR A 70 -18.84 15.96 -2.27
C TYR A 70 -19.82 15.34 -1.27
N ASN A 71 -21.11 15.59 -1.46
CA ASN A 71 -22.14 14.99 -0.62
C ASN A 71 -22.13 13.45 -0.65
N ARG A 72 -21.44 12.81 -1.61
CA ARG A 72 -21.27 11.34 -1.66
C ARG A 72 -20.20 10.91 -0.68
N PHE A 73 -19.08 11.62 -0.68
CA PHE A 73 -17.93 11.31 0.16
C PHE A 73 -18.24 11.50 1.66
N GLU A 74 -19.15 12.39 2.03
CA GLU A 74 -19.62 12.54 3.43
C GLU A 74 -20.39 11.32 3.97
N ILE A 75 -20.96 10.47 3.10
CA ILE A 75 -21.82 9.36 3.51
C ILE A 75 -21.01 8.09 3.82
N TYR A 76 -19.79 7.99 3.26
CA TYR A 76 -18.94 6.81 3.37
C TYR A 76 -17.65 7.20 4.07
N ALA A 77 -17.14 6.35 4.98
CA ALA A 77 -15.88 6.56 5.70
C ALA A 77 -14.69 6.61 4.72
N SER A 78 -14.52 7.75 4.07
CA SER A 78 -13.65 7.96 2.93
C SER A 78 -12.71 9.14 3.20
N SER A 79 -11.51 9.00 2.66
CA SER A 79 -10.53 10.07 2.58
C SER A 79 -10.25 10.39 1.12
N TYR A 80 -9.59 11.50 0.85
CA TYR A 80 -9.04 11.80 -0.48
C TYR A 80 -7.55 11.94 -0.39
N ALA A 81 -6.88 11.47 -1.43
CA ALA A 81 -5.50 11.84 -1.68
C ALA A 81 -5.45 13.00 -2.67
N ILE A 82 -4.80 14.08 -2.27
CA ILE A 82 -4.38 15.18 -3.13
C ILE A 82 -2.90 14.96 -3.47
N PHE A 83 -2.65 14.54 -4.70
CA PHE A 83 -1.32 14.20 -5.21
C PHE A 83 -0.73 15.34 -6.03
N PHE A 84 0.51 15.71 -5.70
CA PHE A 84 1.28 16.75 -6.39
C PHE A 84 2.41 16.12 -7.19
N THR A 85 2.49 16.45 -8.48
CA THR A 85 3.59 16.01 -9.35
C THR A 85 4.11 17.14 -10.20
N ASN A 86 5.40 17.11 -10.51
CA ASN A 86 5.98 18.07 -11.45
C ASN A 86 5.38 17.83 -12.85
N LYS A 87 5.06 18.93 -13.54
CA LYS A 87 4.62 18.97 -14.94
C LYS A 87 5.53 18.22 -15.91
N ASP A 88 6.82 18.14 -15.60
CA ASP A 88 7.79 17.38 -16.41
C ASP A 88 7.61 15.86 -16.31
N HIS A 89 7.02 15.37 -15.22
CA HIS A 89 6.79 13.95 -14.97
C HIS A 89 5.41 13.48 -15.42
N LEU A 90 4.40 14.32 -15.23
CA LEU A 90 3.04 14.05 -15.63
C LEU A 90 2.37 15.38 -15.93
N ARG A 91 1.73 15.51 -17.09
CA ARG A 91 1.01 16.72 -17.49
C ARG A 91 -0.37 16.36 -17.98
N PHE A 92 -1.39 17.05 -17.47
CA PHE A 92 -2.72 16.95 -18.02
C PHE A 92 -2.80 17.62 -19.40
N ASN A 93 -3.30 16.88 -20.38
CA ASN A 93 -3.56 17.37 -21.71
C ASN A 93 -5.07 17.36 -21.96
N GLN A 94 -5.69 18.53 -21.83
CA GLN A 94 -7.13 18.68 -21.99
C GLN A 94 -7.64 18.22 -23.37
N LYS A 95 -6.84 18.36 -24.43
CA LYS A 95 -7.24 17.91 -25.78
C LYS A 95 -7.35 16.39 -25.85
N GLU A 96 -6.43 15.69 -25.18
CA GLU A 96 -6.39 14.23 -25.10
C GLU A 96 -7.36 13.66 -24.06
N ALA A 97 -7.84 14.48 -23.11
CA ALA A 97 -8.82 14.09 -22.09
C ALA A 97 -10.17 13.59 -22.66
N THR A 98 -10.43 13.82 -23.95
CA THR A 98 -11.56 13.22 -24.68
C THR A 98 -11.36 11.73 -24.98
N SER A 99 -10.11 11.26 -25.01
CA SER A 99 -9.74 9.86 -25.25
C SER A 99 -9.89 9.02 -23.99
N ILE A 100 -10.64 7.92 -24.10
CA ILE A 100 -10.80 6.97 -23.00
C ILE A 100 -9.46 6.32 -22.61
N ASN A 101 -8.59 6.03 -23.57
CA ASN A 101 -7.28 5.44 -23.31
C ASN A 101 -6.38 6.39 -22.49
N TYR A 102 -6.42 7.69 -22.81
CA TYR A 102 -5.65 8.69 -22.08
C TYR A 102 -6.16 8.83 -20.65
N LYS A 103 -7.48 8.94 -20.46
CA LYS A 103 -8.10 8.98 -19.12
C LYS A 103 -7.74 7.75 -18.30
N ASN A 104 -7.89 6.55 -18.87
CA ASN A 104 -7.56 5.29 -18.18
C ASN A 104 -6.10 5.22 -17.77
N TYR A 105 -5.18 5.61 -18.66
CA TYR A 105 -3.77 5.67 -18.35
C TYR A 105 -3.49 6.63 -17.19
N LEU A 106 -4.05 7.84 -17.25
CA LEU A 106 -3.82 8.89 -16.26
C LEU A 106 -4.38 8.50 -14.89
N ILE A 107 -5.63 8.01 -14.83
CA ILE A 107 -6.28 7.55 -13.60
C ILE A 107 -5.46 6.42 -12.96
N LYS A 108 -5.09 5.39 -13.72
CA LYS A 108 -4.28 4.26 -13.20
C LYS A 108 -2.95 4.74 -12.65
N LEU A 109 -2.27 5.65 -13.34
CA LEU A 109 -0.98 6.17 -12.90
C LEU A 109 -1.08 6.94 -11.57
N ILE A 110 -2.12 7.78 -11.41
CA ILE A 110 -2.36 8.52 -10.17
C ILE A 110 -2.77 7.58 -9.05
N SER A 111 -3.74 6.70 -9.30
CA SER A 111 -4.19 5.68 -8.35
C SER A 111 -3.04 4.82 -7.86
N ASP A 112 -2.18 4.31 -8.76
CA ASP A 112 -1.02 3.49 -8.41
C ASP A 112 0.00 4.27 -7.56
N GLN A 113 0.16 5.58 -7.81
CA GLN A 113 1.09 6.41 -7.05
C GLN A 113 0.59 6.62 -5.62
N VAL A 114 -0.68 6.99 -5.46
CA VAL A 114 -1.31 7.10 -4.14
C VAL A 114 -1.35 5.74 -3.44
N ASN A 115 -1.59 4.66 -4.19
CA ASN A 115 -1.67 3.31 -3.65
C ASN A 115 -0.38 2.89 -2.95
N LYS A 116 0.78 3.27 -3.52
CA LYS A 116 2.11 3.02 -2.93
C LYS A 116 2.37 3.79 -1.63
N GLU A 117 1.67 4.89 -1.41
CA GLU A 117 1.86 5.73 -0.22
C GLU A 117 1.00 5.22 0.93
N ILE A 118 -0.24 4.80 0.64
CA ILE A 118 -1.11 4.16 1.64
C ILE A 118 -0.70 2.73 1.99
N ASP A 119 0.31 2.17 1.31
CA ASP A 119 0.99 0.94 1.73
C ASP A 119 1.51 1.03 3.17
N TYR A 120 1.80 2.23 3.68
CA TYR A 120 2.15 2.44 5.10
C TYR A 120 1.08 1.88 6.04
N PHE A 121 -0.19 2.26 5.85
CA PHE A 121 -1.30 1.82 6.70
C PHE A 121 -1.49 0.30 6.64
N ARG A 122 -1.37 -0.28 5.43
CA ARG A 122 -1.47 -1.73 5.23
C ARG A 122 -0.32 -2.49 5.90
N MET A 123 0.90 -1.96 5.80
CA MET A 123 2.06 -2.56 6.44
C MET A 123 1.96 -2.50 7.96
N LYS A 124 1.43 -1.41 8.51
CA LYS A 124 1.32 -1.17 9.94
C LYS A 124 0.24 -2.04 10.61
N ASP A 125 -0.99 -2.05 10.08
CA ASP A 125 -2.14 -2.52 10.86
C ASP A 125 -2.94 -3.67 10.22
N ILE A 126 -2.64 -4.04 8.97
CA ILE A 126 -3.43 -5.04 8.24
C ILE A 126 -2.73 -6.40 8.20
N ASP A 127 -3.51 -7.43 8.50
CA ASP A 127 -3.21 -8.84 8.29
C ASP A 127 -4.44 -9.59 7.72
N TYR A 128 -4.33 -10.90 7.53
CA TYR A 128 -5.42 -11.69 6.94
C TYR A 128 -6.59 -11.95 7.87
N ARG A 129 -6.46 -11.65 9.17
CA ARG A 129 -7.55 -11.73 10.17
C ARG A 129 -8.31 -10.41 10.26
N SER A 130 -7.70 -9.30 9.82
CA SER A 130 -8.26 -7.95 9.89
C SER A 130 -8.68 -7.36 8.54
N LEU A 131 -8.89 -8.17 7.50
CA LEU A 131 -9.23 -7.70 6.14
C LEU A 131 -10.47 -6.78 6.07
N SER A 132 -11.40 -6.87 7.03
CA SER A 132 -12.55 -5.95 7.14
C SER A 132 -12.14 -4.49 7.38
N HIS A 133 -10.92 -4.24 7.85
CA HIS A 133 -10.36 -2.91 8.07
C HIS A 133 -9.52 -2.41 6.88
N LEU A 134 -9.40 -3.19 5.80
CA LEU A 134 -8.53 -2.87 4.67
C LEU A 134 -8.95 -1.54 4.00
N PRO A 135 -8.02 -0.58 3.83
CA PRO A 135 -8.25 0.61 3.03
C PRO A 135 -8.62 0.27 1.59
N GLY A 136 -9.48 1.09 0.99
CA GLY A 136 -9.85 1.03 -0.42
C GLY A 136 -8.68 1.28 -1.36
N LEU A 137 -8.77 0.72 -2.56
CA LEU A 137 -7.86 1.07 -3.64
C LEU A 137 -8.16 2.51 -4.10
N PRO A 138 -7.14 3.38 -4.23
CA PRO A 138 -7.36 4.78 -4.60
C PRO A 138 -8.00 4.93 -5.98
N GLY A 139 -8.94 5.85 -6.09
CA GLY A 139 -9.68 6.13 -7.32
C GLY A 139 -10.75 5.09 -7.64
N ILE A 140 -11.11 4.20 -6.71
CA ILE A 140 -12.23 3.25 -6.87
C ILE A 140 -13.34 3.63 -5.88
N PRO A 141 -14.27 4.52 -6.26
CA PRO A 141 -15.41 4.87 -5.43
C PRO A 141 -16.34 3.66 -5.24
N ILE A 142 -16.76 3.41 -4.00
CA ILE A 142 -17.69 2.33 -3.67
C ILE A 142 -19.11 2.91 -3.64
N TYR A 143 -19.72 3.01 -4.82
CA TYR A 143 -21.18 3.12 -4.95
C TYR A 143 -21.87 1.74 -4.88
N SER A 144 -21.10 0.65 -4.73
CA SER A 144 -21.54 -0.72 -4.98
C SER A 144 -22.41 -1.34 -3.87
N ILE A 145 -22.69 -0.64 -2.76
CA ILE A 145 -23.69 -1.10 -1.79
C ILE A 145 -25.12 -1.01 -2.38
N GLN A 146 -25.32 -0.30 -3.50
CA GLN A 146 -26.58 -0.27 -4.27
C GLN A 146 -26.49 -0.93 -5.66
N GLY A 147 -25.53 -1.84 -5.89
CA GLY A 147 -25.48 -2.63 -7.12
C GLY A 147 -24.91 -1.90 -8.35
N GLU A 148 -24.27 -0.75 -8.16
CA GLU A 148 -23.57 -0.06 -9.24
C GLU A 148 -22.17 -0.64 -9.47
N THR A 149 -21.72 -0.59 -10.73
CA THR A 149 -20.42 -1.09 -11.16
C THR A 149 -19.33 -0.11 -10.73
N PRO A 150 -18.27 -0.55 -10.00
CA PRO A 150 -17.22 0.36 -9.56
C PRO A 150 -16.41 0.84 -10.77
N ILE A 151 -16.44 2.15 -11.03
CA ILE A 151 -15.73 2.80 -12.14
C ILE A 151 -14.56 3.58 -11.55
N MET A 152 -13.37 3.48 -12.14
CA MET A 152 -12.23 4.26 -11.67
C MET A 152 -12.44 5.76 -11.95
N GLU A 153 -12.19 6.59 -10.95
CA GLU A 153 -12.38 8.05 -10.99
C GLU A 153 -11.14 8.79 -10.48
N ALA A 154 -10.83 9.92 -11.11
CA ALA A 154 -9.87 10.91 -10.61
C ALA A 154 -10.31 12.32 -10.99
N PHE A 155 -9.83 13.31 -10.26
CA PHE A 155 -10.01 14.72 -10.60
C PHE A 155 -8.66 15.36 -10.85
N VAL A 156 -8.62 16.29 -11.80
CA VAL A 156 -7.40 17.04 -12.12
C VAL A 156 -7.67 18.53 -12.09
N TYR A 157 -6.77 19.27 -11.46
CA TYR A 157 -6.82 20.72 -11.43
C TYR A 157 -6.13 21.30 -12.64
N ASN A 158 -6.83 22.13 -13.41
CA ASN A 158 -6.25 22.88 -14.51
C ASN A 158 -6.00 24.33 -14.07
N HIS A 159 -4.72 24.73 -14.08
CA HIS A 159 -4.29 26.07 -13.72
C HIS A 159 -4.66 27.14 -14.77
N GLU A 160 -4.90 26.75 -16.03
CA GLU A 160 -5.13 27.72 -17.12
C GLU A 160 -6.52 28.34 -17.04
N ASP A 161 -7.53 27.54 -16.74
CA ASP A 161 -8.93 27.96 -16.65
C ASP A 161 -9.47 27.90 -15.22
N ASP A 162 -8.60 27.56 -14.27
CA ASP A 162 -8.91 27.61 -12.85
C ASP A 162 -10.07 26.64 -12.51
N ASN A 163 -10.05 25.41 -13.04
CA ASN A 163 -11.13 24.42 -12.85
C ASN A 163 -10.65 22.99 -12.57
N TRP A 164 -11.50 22.24 -11.86
CA TRP A 164 -11.38 20.79 -11.70
C TRP A 164 -12.09 20.05 -12.84
N TYR A 165 -11.41 19.05 -13.39
CA TYR A 165 -11.94 18.15 -14.41
C TYR A 165 -12.12 16.76 -13.82
N HIS A 166 -13.32 16.20 -13.98
CA HIS A 166 -13.62 14.83 -13.58
C HIS A 166 -13.25 13.85 -14.70
N LEU A 167 -12.37 12.90 -14.38
CA LEU A 167 -11.95 11.81 -15.26
C LEU A 167 -12.60 10.52 -14.81
N MET A 168 -13.41 9.93 -15.68
CA MET A 168 -13.98 8.59 -15.51
C MET A 168 -13.28 7.59 -16.44
N GLY A 169 -12.90 6.45 -15.88
CA GLY A 169 -12.14 5.39 -16.54
C GLY A 169 -12.88 4.05 -16.64
N ASP A 170 -12.11 2.97 -16.58
CA ASP A 170 -12.59 1.58 -16.69
C ASP A 170 -13.31 1.10 -15.42
N ILE A 171 -14.03 0.00 -15.58
CA ILE A 171 -14.60 -0.77 -14.47
C ILE A 171 -13.46 -1.41 -13.67
N ALA A 172 -13.48 -1.20 -12.35
CA ALA A 172 -12.61 -1.88 -11.41
C ALA A 172 -13.09 -3.32 -11.16
N THR A 173 -12.16 -4.28 -11.19
CA THR A 173 -12.43 -5.69 -10.89
C THR A 173 -11.98 -6.10 -9.50
N GLN A 174 -11.17 -5.27 -8.84
CA GLN A 174 -10.68 -5.45 -7.48
C GLN A 174 -11.08 -4.23 -6.66
N TYR A 175 -11.64 -4.49 -5.48
CA TYR A 175 -12.03 -3.46 -4.51
C TYR A 175 -12.12 -4.10 -3.12
N SER A 176 -11.94 -3.30 -2.07
CA SER A 176 -12.18 -3.76 -0.69
C SER A 176 -13.65 -3.61 -0.33
N VAL A 177 -14.17 -4.55 0.46
CA VAL A 177 -15.46 -4.40 1.15
C VAL A 177 -15.18 -4.54 2.64
N GLY A 178 -15.67 -3.61 3.46
CA GLY A 178 -15.35 -3.59 4.88
C GLY A 178 -15.73 -2.29 5.56
N ILE A 179 -15.43 -2.21 6.86
CA ILE A 179 -15.60 -1.00 7.68
C ILE A 179 -14.40 -0.04 7.55
N GLY A 180 -13.26 -0.55 7.08
CA GLY A 180 -12.06 0.24 6.90
C GLY A 180 -11.26 0.52 8.16
N SER A 181 -10.21 1.32 8.00
CA SER A 181 -9.31 1.72 9.08
C SER A 181 -9.58 3.17 9.47
N GLN A 182 -9.56 3.44 10.77
CA GLN A 182 -9.67 4.78 11.34
C GLN A 182 -8.39 5.09 12.12
N TYR A 183 -7.82 6.27 11.86
CA TYR A 183 -6.59 6.74 12.50
C TYR A 183 -6.81 8.09 13.18
N GLU A 184 -6.56 8.12 14.49
CA GLU A 184 -6.52 9.33 15.30
C GLU A 184 -5.15 10.02 15.18
N LYS A 185 -5.03 11.23 15.73
CA LYS A 185 -3.76 11.98 15.74
C LYS A 185 -2.66 11.17 16.41
N GLU A 186 -3.00 10.54 17.52
CA GLU A 186 -2.10 9.75 18.37
C GLU A 186 -1.49 8.56 17.61
N ASP A 187 -2.27 7.91 16.74
CA ASP A 187 -1.82 6.78 15.92
C ASP A 187 -0.74 7.18 14.90
N LEU A 188 -0.72 8.46 14.53
CA LEU A 188 0.12 9.04 13.48
C LEU A 188 1.25 9.93 14.03
N ASN A 189 1.26 10.16 15.34
CA ASN A 189 2.34 10.82 16.06
C ASN A 189 3.62 9.98 15.99
N ASN A 190 4.77 10.65 15.90
CA ASN A 190 6.08 9.99 15.83
C ASN A 190 6.29 8.98 14.69
N LYS A 191 5.39 8.87 13.71
CA LYS A 191 5.54 7.93 12.57
C LYS A 191 6.90 7.94 11.86
N THR A 192 7.64 9.04 11.90
CA THR A 192 8.99 9.11 11.32
C THR A 192 9.97 8.15 12.01
N SER A 193 9.66 7.69 13.23
CA SER A 193 10.35 6.58 13.89
C SER A 193 9.81 5.20 13.54
N ASP A 194 8.62 5.09 12.93
CA ASP A 194 8.06 3.80 12.49
C ASP A 194 8.89 3.29 11.32
N ILE A 195 9.39 2.07 11.43
CA ILE A 195 10.25 1.48 10.40
C ILE A 195 9.47 1.24 9.10
N GLU A 196 8.18 0.92 9.21
CA GLU A 196 7.25 0.80 8.08
C GLU A 196 7.14 2.13 7.33
N TYR A 197 7.00 3.25 8.04
CA TYR A 197 6.94 4.58 7.43
C TYR A 197 8.27 4.92 6.72
N GLN A 198 9.40 4.65 7.38
CA GLN A 198 10.73 4.89 6.82
C GLN A 198 10.97 4.09 5.54
N VAL A 199 10.55 2.81 5.49
CA VAL A 199 10.67 1.98 4.29
C VAL A 199 9.83 2.55 3.13
N ILE A 200 8.61 3.02 3.40
CA ILE A 200 7.71 3.58 2.37
C ILE A 200 8.16 4.95 1.85
N THR A 201 8.71 5.80 2.72
CA THR A 201 9.09 7.20 2.42
C THR A 201 10.57 7.40 2.10
N SER A 202 11.36 6.34 2.19
CA SER A 202 12.79 6.34 1.88
C SER A 202 13.08 6.82 0.45
N ASN A 203 14.13 7.65 0.31
CA ASN A 203 14.66 8.12 -0.97
C ASN A 203 15.66 7.15 -1.62
N ARG A 204 15.87 5.96 -1.02
CA ARG A 204 16.73 4.92 -1.58
C ARG A 204 16.23 4.49 -2.96
N SER A 205 17.17 4.10 -3.82
CA SER A 205 16.90 3.59 -5.17
C SER A 205 17.83 2.44 -5.55
N ASP A 206 18.48 1.83 -4.56
CA ASP A 206 19.35 0.68 -4.73
C ASP A 206 18.55 -0.60 -5.03
N GLU A 207 19.22 -1.62 -5.58
CA GLU A 207 18.55 -2.83 -6.06
C GLU A 207 17.80 -3.58 -4.96
N MET A 208 18.34 -3.60 -3.74
CA MET A 208 17.66 -4.23 -2.62
C MET A 208 16.43 -3.43 -2.21
N TYR A 209 16.53 -2.11 -2.10
CA TYR A 209 15.38 -1.27 -1.79
C TYR A 209 14.25 -1.43 -2.82
N LEU A 210 14.58 -1.46 -4.12
CA LEU A 210 13.58 -1.72 -5.17
C LEU A 210 12.93 -3.10 -5.03
N SER A 211 13.70 -4.14 -4.66
CA SER A 211 13.17 -5.47 -4.36
C SER A 211 12.22 -5.46 -3.16
N LEU A 212 12.60 -4.77 -2.07
CA LEU A 212 11.75 -4.62 -0.88
C LEU A 212 10.43 -3.91 -1.22
N ARG A 213 10.49 -2.81 -1.99
CA ARG A 213 9.28 -2.10 -2.44
C ARG A 213 8.38 -2.96 -3.32
N SER A 214 8.97 -3.78 -4.20
CA SER A 214 8.23 -4.75 -4.99
C SER A 214 7.52 -5.80 -4.12
N ALA A 215 8.19 -6.29 -3.07
CA ALA A 215 7.61 -7.26 -2.13
C ALA A 215 6.46 -6.66 -1.32
N ILE A 216 6.60 -5.42 -0.82
CA ILE A 216 5.52 -4.70 -0.14
C ILE A 216 4.31 -4.58 -1.05
N ARG A 217 4.51 -4.15 -2.31
CA ARG A 217 3.42 -4.00 -3.27
C ARG A 217 2.68 -5.33 -3.45
N ARG A 218 3.42 -6.44 -3.60
CA ARG A 218 2.83 -7.77 -3.78
C ARG A 218 2.03 -8.24 -2.56
N ILE A 219 2.57 -8.04 -1.36
CA ILE A 219 1.83 -8.31 -0.13
C ILE A 219 0.52 -7.53 -0.09
N ASN A 220 0.58 -6.23 -0.38
CA ASN A 220 -0.60 -5.38 -0.28
C ASN A 220 -1.63 -5.70 -1.36
N GLU A 221 -1.20 -6.05 -2.57
CA GLU A 221 -2.06 -6.58 -3.64
C GLU A 221 -2.79 -7.86 -3.19
N SER A 222 -2.12 -8.78 -2.47
CA SER A 222 -2.77 -10.02 -2.03
C SER A 222 -3.93 -9.82 -1.06
N PHE A 223 -4.00 -8.71 -0.33
CA PHE A 223 -5.16 -8.44 0.54
C PHE A 223 -6.47 -8.27 -0.23
N TYR A 224 -6.40 -7.96 -1.53
CA TYR A 224 -7.58 -7.77 -2.40
C TYR A 224 -7.95 -9.03 -3.18
N PHE A 225 -7.31 -10.16 -2.92
CA PHE A 225 -7.67 -11.43 -3.54
C PHE A 225 -8.82 -12.09 -2.78
N ASN A 226 -9.74 -12.72 -3.52
CA ASN A 226 -10.93 -13.35 -2.96
C ASN A 226 -10.76 -14.84 -2.64
N ASN A 227 -9.55 -15.40 -2.82
CA ASN A 227 -9.29 -16.83 -2.68
C ASN A 227 -7.97 -17.08 -1.93
N TYR A 228 -8.04 -17.83 -0.83
CA TYR A 228 -6.90 -18.12 0.03
C TYR A 228 -5.77 -18.90 -0.65
N SER A 229 -6.08 -19.83 -1.55
CA SER A 229 -5.08 -20.56 -2.33
C SER A 229 -4.29 -19.61 -3.25
N SER A 230 -4.98 -18.64 -3.86
CA SER A 230 -4.37 -17.60 -4.70
C SER A 230 -3.49 -16.66 -3.88
N ILE A 231 -3.96 -16.25 -2.69
CA ILE A 231 -3.17 -15.48 -1.72
C ILE A 231 -1.89 -16.23 -1.36
N PHE A 232 -2.03 -17.51 -0.98
CA PHE A 232 -0.90 -18.36 -0.61
C PHE A 232 0.14 -18.45 -1.74
N ILE A 233 -0.31 -18.76 -2.97
CA ILE A 233 0.58 -18.81 -4.13
C ILE A 233 1.29 -17.47 -4.34
N TYR A 234 0.57 -16.35 -4.18
CA TYR A 234 1.14 -15.01 -4.35
C TYR A 234 2.19 -14.67 -3.29
N LEU A 235 1.93 -15.00 -2.02
CA LEU A 235 2.91 -14.84 -0.94
C LEU A 235 4.13 -15.74 -1.14
N MET A 236 3.93 -16.99 -1.58
CA MET A 236 5.05 -17.91 -1.85
C MET A 236 5.93 -17.42 -2.99
N THR A 237 5.35 -16.94 -4.08
CA THR A 237 6.11 -16.34 -5.19
C THR A 237 6.78 -15.03 -4.79
N THR A 238 6.22 -14.31 -3.82
CA THR A 238 6.85 -13.12 -3.22
C THR A 238 8.07 -13.53 -2.41
N ILE A 239 7.96 -14.53 -1.54
CA ILE A 239 9.08 -15.09 -0.78
C ILE A 239 10.22 -15.49 -1.72
N GLU A 240 9.93 -16.25 -2.79
CA GLU A 240 10.93 -16.73 -3.75
C GLU A 240 11.69 -15.60 -4.48
N ALA A 241 11.15 -14.39 -4.50
CA ALA A 241 11.76 -13.21 -5.13
C ALA A 241 12.60 -12.34 -4.18
N LEU A 242 12.61 -12.61 -2.86
CA LEU A 242 13.19 -11.71 -1.87
C LEU A 242 14.72 -11.69 -1.80
N ALA A 243 15.37 -12.82 -2.09
CA ALA A 243 16.75 -13.05 -1.69
C ALA A 243 17.76 -13.12 -2.85
N TYR A 244 17.28 -13.11 -4.09
CA TYR A 244 18.13 -13.18 -5.28
C TYR A 244 17.59 -12.27 -6.39
N LYS A 245 18.52 -11.75 -7.19
CA LYS A 245 18.19 -10.96 -8.39
C LYS A 245 17.45 -11.78 -9.45
N GLU A 246 17.85 -13.04 -9.60
CA GLU A 246 17.22 -14.00 -10.49
C GLU A 246 16.28 -14.91 -9.69
N TYR A 247 15.26 -15.45 -10.36
CA TYR A 247 14.40 -16.44 -9.73
C TYR A 247 15.22 -17.63 -9.21
N ARG A 248 15.08 -17.94 -7.93
CA ARG A 248 15.63 -19.13 -7.28
C ARG A 248 14.52 -19.88 -6.56
N GLY A 249 14.67 -21.19 -6.49
CA GLY A 249 13.67 -22.02 -5.82
C GLY A 249 13.61 -21.72 -4.32
N PHE A 250 12.43 -21.93 -3.72
CA PHE A 250 12.18 -21.72 -2.29
C PHE A 250 13.25 -22.32 -1.35
N LYS A 251 13.84 -23.47 -1.71
CA LYS A 251 14.87 -24.14 -0.89
C LYS A 251 16.12 -23.28 -0.66
N GLU A 252 16.55 -22.50 -1.65
CA GLU A 252 17.72 -21.63 -1.56
C GLU A 252 17.34 -20.33 -0.84
N VAL A 253 16.21 -19.74 -1.25
CA VAL A 253 15.72 -18.46 -0.75
C VAL A 253 15.44 -18.50 0.76
N ARG A 254 14.76 -19.55 1.24
CA ARG A 254 14.42 -19.70 2.66
C ARG A 254 15.65 -19.68 3.57
N ILE A 255 16.81 -20.16 3.11
CA ILE A 255 18.04 -20.18 3.90
C ILE A 255 18.48 -18.75 4.18
N ILE A 256 18.46 -17.88 3.18
CA ILE A 256 18.84 -16.48 3.36
C ILE A 256 17.86 -15.79 4.31
N ILE A 257 16.56 -15.90 4.04
CA ILE A 257 15.52 -15.28 4.87
C ILE A 257 15.68 -15.69 6.33
N GLN A 258 15.80 -17.00 6.58
CA GLN A 258 15.97 -17.58 7.91
C GLN A 258 17.16 -16.98 8.67
N HIS A 259 18.33 -16.84 8.03
CA HIS A 259 19.51 -16.27 8.70
C HIS A 259 19.36 -14.77 9.00
N ILE A 260 18.65 -14.04 8.13
CA ILE A 260 18.47 -12.60 8.27
C ILE A 260 17.48 -12.28 9.39
N ILE A 261 16.38 -13.03 9.50
CA ILE A 261 15.32 -12.73 10.47
C ILE A 261 15.49 -13.40 11.82
N ALA A 262 16.11 -14.60 11.88
CA ALA A 262 16.23 -15.34 13.14
C ALA A 262 16.95 -14.51 14.19
N LYS A 263 16.44 -14.46 15.42
CA LYS A 263 17.04 -13.68 16.53
C LYS A 263 18.24 -14.40 17.13
N ASP A 264 18.06 -15.70 17.38
CA ASP A 264 19.03 -16.60 17.98
C ASP A 264 18.93 -18.00 17.33
N ARG A 265 19.76 -18.94 17.82
CA ARG A 265 19.80 -20.30 17.29
C ARG A 265 18.49 -21.06 17.45
N GLN A 266 17.79 -20.89 18.57
CA GLN A 266 16.54 -21.60 18.81
C GLN A 266 15.45 -21.09 17.85
N ASP A 267 15.40 -19.79 17.64
CA ASP A 267 14.50 -19.15 16.67
C ASP A 267 14.82 -19.58 15.24
N TYR A 268 16.11 -19.65 14.91
CA TYR A 268 16.58 -20.21 13.64
C TYR A 268 16.04 -21.64 13.42
N ASP A 269 16.20 -22.53 14.40
CA ASP A 269 15.74 -23.93 14.27
C ASP A 269 14.20 -24.01 14.09
N LYS A 270 13.44 -23.19 14.82
CA LYS A 270 11.96 -23.10 14.65
C LYS A 270 11.55 -22.64 13.25
N LEU A 271 12.23 -21.62 12.71
CA LEU A 271 12.00 -21.16 11.35
C LEU A 271 12.36 -22.24 10.32
N ALA A 272 13.42 -23.02 10.58
CA ALA A 272 13.82 -24.14 9.72
C ALA A 272 12.71 -25.19 9.61
N ASP A 273 12.14 -25.57 10.74
CA ASP A 273 11.06 -26.55 10.81
C ASP A 273 9.80 -26.03 10.13
N TYR A 274 9.42 -24.78 10.40
CA TYR A 274 8.28 -24.15 9.74
C TYR A 274 8.47 -24.10 8.21
N PHE A 275 9.63 -23.66 7.71
CA PHE A 275 9.87 -23.64 6.26
C PHE A 275 9.96 -25.04 5.63
N LYS A 276 10.34 -26.06 6.40
CA LYS A 276 10.34 -27.45 5.94
C LYS A 276 8.92 -27.97 5.80
N GLU A 277 8.05 -27.68 6.76
CA GLU A 277 6.63 -27.98 6.69
C GLU A 277 5.97 -27.23 5.52
N LEU A 278 6.17 -25.92 5.45
CA LEU A 278 5.70 -25.06 4.35
C LEU A 278 6.05 -25.62 2.97
N SER A 279 7.30 -26.05 2.78
CA SER A 279 7.76 -26.60 1.51
C SER A 279 7.14 -27.96 1.16
N LYS A 280 6.98 -28.85 2.15
CA LYS A 280 6.64 -30.26 1.91
C LYS A 280 5.14 -30.52 1.90
N VAL A 281 4.42 -29.86 2.81
CA VAL A 281 3.00 -30.10 3.06
C VAL A 281 2.15 -29.16 2.22
N TYR A 282 2.42 -27.85 2.31
CA TYR A 282 1.54 -26.84 1.73
C TYR A 282 1.95 -26.44 0.30
N ARG A 283 3.19 -25.97 0.11
CA ARG A 283 3.66 -25.49 -1.20
C ARG A 283 3.55 -26.56 -2.28
N THR A 284 3.96 -27.78 -1.98
CA THR A 284 3.93 -28.86 -2.98
C THR A 284 2.51 -29.16 -3.42
N GLU A 285 1.59 -29.27 -2.47
CA GLU A 285 0.22 -29.65 -2.78
C GLU A 285 -0.59 -28.51 -3.40
N VAL A 286 -0.45 -27.28 -2.90
CA VAL A 286 -1.24 -26.14 -3.40
C VAL A 286 -0.61 -25.57 -4.68
N VAL A 287 0.71 -25.34 -4.72
CA VAL A 287 1.37 -24.70 -5.88
C VAL A 287 1.55 -25.68 -7.04
N HIS A 288 1.95 -26.94 -6.77
CA HIS A 288 2.26 -27.89 -7.85
C HIS A 288 1.11 -28.85 -8.16
N ASN A 289 0.36 -29.29 -7.14
CA ASN A 289 -0.76 -30.22 -7.35
C ASN A 289 -2.13 -29.52 -7.43
N GLY A 290 -2.19 -28.19 -7.25
CA GLY A 290 -3.40 -27.40 -7.41
C GLY A 290 -4.49 -27.67 -6.37
N LYS A 291 -4.13 -28.19 -5.18
CA LYS A 291 -5.08 -28.39 -4.09
C LYS A 291 -5.55 -27.07 -3.50
N ASP A 292 -6.75 -27.06 -2.95
CA ASP A 292 -7.25 -25.88 -2.27
C ASP A 292 -6.73 -25.82 -0.83
N LEU A 293 -6.43 -24.63 -0.33
CA LEU A 293 -5.93 -24.46 1.03
C LEU A 293 -6.96 -24.91 2.08
N ASN A 294 -8.26 -24.83 1.76
CA ASN A 294 -9.34 -25.35 2.61
C ASN A 294 -9.25 -26.87 2.84
N ASP A 295 -8.50 -27.63 2.03
CA ASP A 295 -8.29 -29.07 2.23
C ASP A 295 -7.35 -29.38 3.42
N PHE A 296 -6.64 -28.37 3.95
CA PHE A 296 -5.59 -28.54 4.97
C PHE A 296 -5.96 -28.01 6.36
N PHE A 297 -7.02 -27.22 6.46
CA PHE A 297 -7.40 -26.50 7.67
C PHE A 297 -8.88 -26.73 7.98
N ASN A 298 -9.24 -26.64 9.26
CA ASN A 298 -10.60 -26.93 9.69
C ASN A 298 -11.57 -25.77 9.41
N ASP A 299 -11.06 -24.54 9.44
CA ASP A 299 -11.83 -23.33 9.28
C ASP A 299 -10.99 -22.17 8.69
N GLU A 300 -11.69 -21.08 8.39
CA GLU A 300 -11.13 -19.87 7.80
C GLU A 300 -10.15 -19.14 8.73
N GLU A 301 -10.36 -19.19 10.05
CA GLU A 301 -9.50 -18.51 11.02
C GLU A 301 -8.10 -19.17 11.09
N GLU A 302 -8.05 -20.50 11.01
CA GLU A 302 -6.80 -21.25 10.88
C GLU A 302 -6.04 -20.86 9.60
N ILE A 303 -6.75 -20.73 8.47
CA ILE A 303 -6.17 -20.31 7.19
C ILE A 303 -5.62 -18.88 7.29
N GLN A 304 -6.41 -17.94 7.80
CA GLN A 304 -6.00 -16.55 7.97
C GLN A 304 -4.79 -16.43 8.91
N SER A 305 -4.75 -17.22 9.98
CA SER A 305 -3.60 -17.29 10.89
C SER A 305 -2.35 -17.82 10.20
N PHE A 306 -2.50 -18.87 9.36
CA PHE A 306 -1.41 -19.41 8.56
C PHE A 306 -0.86 -18.41 7.55
N LEU A 307 -1.74 -17.71 6.82
CA LEU A 307 -1.35 -16.67 5.85
C LEU A 307 -0.73 -15.45 6.54
N THR A 308 -1.24 -15.07 7.72
CA THR A 308 -0.68 -13.99 8.53
C THR A 308 0.75 -14.33 8.98
N LYS A 309 1.02 -15.58 9.36
CA LYS A 309 2.39 -15.99 9.69
C LYS A 309 3.35 -15.87 8.49
N LEU A 310 2.89 -16.12 7.27
CA LEU A 310 3.69 -15.92 6.06
C LEU A 310 3.94 -14.44 5.79
N LEU A 311 2.90 -13.61 5.94
CA LEU A 311 2.98 -12.16 5.87
C LEU A 311 4.04 -11.62 6.84
N ASP A 312 3.98 -12.03 8.10
CA ASP A 312 4.89 -11.58 9.16
C ASP A 312 6.35 -11.91 8.82
N ILE A 313 6.62 -13.11 8.29
CA ILE A 313 7.97 -13.49 7.85
C ILE A 313 8.48 -12.56 6.74
N ILE A 314 7.63 -12.22 5.77
CA ILE A 314 8.03 -11.31 4.69
C ILE A 314 8.25 -9.89 5.24
N LYS A 315 7.34 -9.39 6.09
CA LYS A 315 7.46 -8.07 6.73
C LYS A 315 8.74 -7.99 7.57
N GLU A 316 9.03 -8.99 8.40
CA GLU A 316 10.23 -9.05 9.23
C GLU A 316 11.50 -9.07 8.39
N TYR A 317 11.51 -9.82 7.28
CA TYR A 317 12.63 -9.80 6.34
C TYR A 317 12.85 -8.41 5.73
N ILE A 318 11.79 -7.76 5.25
CA ILE A 318 11.85 -6.40 4.68
C ILE A 318 12.46 -5.43 5.71
N ILE A 319 11.92 -5.44 6.92
CA ILE A 319 12.37 -4.59 8.03
C ILE A 319 13.85 -4.85 8.33
N LYS A 320 14.25 -6.10 8.53
CA LYS A 320 15.63 -6.46 8.87
C LYS A 320 16.63 -6.06 7.78
N VAL A 321 16.32 -6.31 6.52
CA VAL A 321 17.18 -5.92 5.39
C VAL A 321 17.33 -4.39 5.33
N TYR A 322 16.25 -3.66 5.54
CA TYR A 322 16.26 -2.20 5.56
C TYR A 322 17.07 -1.65 6.75
N GLU A 323 16.81 -2.14 7.98
CA GLU A 323 17.53 -1.77 9.22
C GLU A 323 19.04 -2.04 9.12
N MET A 324 19.43 -3.17 8.51
CA MET A 324 20.83 -3.53 8.29
C MET A 324 21.49 -2.70 7.17
N ASN A 325 20.75 -1.79 6.52
CA ASN A 325 21.22 -0.94 5.42
C ASN A 325 21.86 -1.74 4.27
N ILE A 326 21.30 -2.92 3.96
CA ILE A 326 21.75 -3.78 2.87
C ILE A 326 21.30 -3.17 1.55
N LYS A 327 22.22 -2.89 0.61
CA LYS A 327 21.94 -2.16 -0.64
C LYS A 327 22.01 -3.02 -1.89
N SER A 328 22.68 -4.16 -1.82
CA SER A 328 22.82 -5.11 -2.93
C SER A 328 22.56 -6.56 -2.50
N PHE A 329 22.33 -7.45 -3.47
CA PHE A 329 22.23 -8.89 -3.21
C PHE A 329 23.57 -9.48 -2.74
N ASP A 330 24.69 -8.87 -3.12
CA ASP A 330 26.01 -9.23 -2.61
C ASP A 330 26.16 -8.87 -1.13
N ASP A 331 25.72 -7.66 -0.73
CA ASP A 331 25.67 -7.26 0.68
C ASP A 331 24.78 -8.21 1.50
N LEU A 332 23.66 -8.66 0.92
CA LEU A 332 22.76 -9.63 1.55
C LEU A 332 23.48 -10.96 1.82
N TYR A 333 24.26 -11.45 0.87
CA TYR A 333 25.03 -12.68 1.04
C TYR A 333 26.13 -12.55 2.11
N ILE A 334 26.80 -11.40 2.14
CA ILE A 334 27.78 -11.06 3.19
C ILE A 334 27.11 -11.05 4.56
N ALA A 335 25.96 -10.36 4.69
CA ALA A 335 25.17 -10.28 5.91
C ALA A 335 24.72 -11.68 6.37
N LYS A 336 24.21 -12.51 5.46
CA LYS A 336 23.83 -13.90 5.75
C LYS A 336 24.99 -14.72 6.31
N ASN A 337 26.19 -14.59 5.74
CA ASN A 337 27.36 -15.35 6.22
C ASN A 337 27.85 -14.86 7.59
N LYS A 338 27.71 -13.55 7.88
CA LYS A 338 27.95 -13.00 9.21
C LYS A 338 26.97 -13.58 10.23
N ARG A 339 25.66 -13.54 9.94
CA ARG A 339 24.61 -14.11 10.78
C ARG A 339 24.81 -15.60 11.04
N ASN A 340 25.21 -16.37 10.03
CA ASN A 340 25.53 -17.79 10.20
C ASN A 340 26.61 -18.06 11.27
N LYS A 341 27.63 -17.20 11.34
CA LYS A 341 28.66 -17.30 12.38
C LYS A 341 28.12 -16.89 13.76
N GLU A 342 27.24 -15.90 13.83
CA GLU A 342 26.65 -15.45 15.10
C GLU A 342 25.65 -16.46 15.68
N LEU A 343 24.95 -17.22 14.83
CA LEU A 343 23.95 -18.19 15.25
C LEU A 343 24.54 -19.58 15.58
N HIS A 344 25.72 -19.90 15.04
CA HIS A 344 26.29 -21.26 15.11
C HIS A 344 27.76 -21.33 15.54
N GLY A 345 28.47 -20.20 15.62
CA GLY A 345 29.81 -20.11 16.20
C GLY A 345 29.72 -19.78 17.68
#